data_AF-A0A6A4Y878-F1
#
_entry.id   AF-A0A6A4Y878-F1
#
_cell.length_a   1.000
_cell.length_b   1.000
_cell.length_c   1.000
_cell.angle_alpha   90.00
_cell.angle_beta   90.00
_cell.angle_gamma   90.00
#
_symmetry.space_group_name_H-M   'P 1'
#
loop_
_entity.id
_entity.type
_entity.pdbx_description
1 polymer ?
#
loop_
_entity_poly.entity_id
_entity_poly.type
_entity_poly.pdbx_seq_one_letter_code
_entity_poly.pdbx_strand_id
1 'polypeptide(L)'
;DASYKSIRAIFDQQRSAVLVVGGSQEALEAHPNTNRLVLNKRKGFIKLALESGVKVVPVYHFGETNMFTQVANPRGSMLRSFQEFLLRRLTFSTPLLTSGVIPMSTPILTVIGAPLSFPKIASPSVEDIETYHAKYKAALQALFDKHKHDFYTPDQLKNGADLRIVA
;
A
#
# COMPACT_ATOMS: atom_id res chain seq x y z
N ASP A 1 -5.77 -13.55 -3.41
CA ASP A 1 -4.72 -13.52 -2.38
C ASP A 1 -3.41 -13.98 -3.02
N ALA A 2 -2.32 -13.22 -2.87
CA ALA A 2 -1.04 -13.53 -3.51
C ALA A 2 -0.12 -14.20 -2.49
N SER A 3 -0.06 -15.53 -2.52
CA SER A 3 0.74 -16.29 -1.55
C SER A 3 2.24 -16.08 -1.78
N TYR A 4 3.00 -16.16 -0.69
CA TYR A 4 4.47 -16.12 -0.73
C TYR A 4 5.07 -17.12 -1.73
N LYS A 5 4.54 -18.35 -1.74
CA LYS A 5 4.97 -19.44 -2.62
C LYS A 5 4.67 -19.13 -4.08
N SER A 6 3.51 -18.51 -4.35
CA SER A 6 3.10 -18.13 -5.71
C SER A 6 4.05 -17.10 -6.32
N ILE A 7 4.40 -16.05 -5.56
CA ILE A 7 5.33 -15.02 -6.06
C ILE A 7 6.73 -15.60 -6.25
N ARG A 8 7.20 -16.47 -5.33
CA ARG A 8 8.48 -17.15 -5.50
C ARG A 8 8.53 -17.97 -6.80
N ALA A 9 7.49 -18.74 -7.09
CA ALA A 9 7.42 -19.53 -8.32
C ALA A 9 7.45 -18.68 -9.60
N ILE A 10 6.92 -17.44 -9.55
CA ILE A 10 7.01 -16.48 -10.66
C ILE A 10 8.47 -16.06 -10.88
N PHE A 11 9.22 -15.80 -9.81
CA PHE A 11 10.64 -15.43 -9.89
C PHE A 11 11.52 -16.58 -10.39
N ASP A 12 11.22 -17.81 -9.99
CA ASP A 12 11.93 -19.00 -10.50
C ASP A 12 11.76 -19.18 -12.02
N GLN A 13 10.65 -18.69 -12.58
CA GLN A 13 10.38 -18.64 -14.02
C GLN A 13 10.94 -17.38 -14.71
N GLN A 14 11.76 -16.58 -14.02
CA GLN A 14 12.31 -15.31 -14.52
C GLN A 14 11.24 -14.30 -14.97
N ARG A 15 10.08 -14.30 -14.31
CA ARG A 15 8.98 -13.36 -14.59
C ARG A 15 8.89 -12.27 -13.53
N SER A 16 8.26 -11.16 -13.89
CA SER A 16 7.93 -10.07 -12.96
C SER A 16 6.58 -10.30 -12.31
N ALA A 17 6.43 -9.80 -11.07
CA ALA A 17 5.17 -9.80 -10.34
C ALA A 17 4.79 -8.38 -9.92
N VAL A 18 3.49 -8.09 -9.89
CA VAL A 18 2.93 -6.86 -9.32
C VAL A 18 2.19 -7.24 -8.05
N LEU A 19 2.43 -6.49 -6.98
CA LEU A 19 1.83 -6.75 -5.66
C LEU A 19 1.22 -5.47 -5.10
N VAL A 20 -0.07 -5.54 -4.75
CA VAL A 20 -0.76 -4.50 -3.98
C VAL A 20 -0.56 -4.78 -2.50
N VAL A 21 0.33 -4.02 -1.85
CA VAL A 21 0.89 -4.37 -0.52
C VAL A 21 -0.10 -4.13 0.62
N GLY A 22 -0.92 -3.07 0.54
CA GLY A 22 -1.87 -2.70 1.60
C GLY A 22 -2.97 -3.74 1.86
N GLY A 23 -3.40 -4.42 0.79
CA GLY A 23 -4.43 -5.46 0.83
C GLY A 23 -5.77 -4.97 1.38
N SER A 24 -6.62 -5.89 1.84
CA SER A 24 -7.98 -5.60 2.32
C SER A 24 -8.03 -4.56 3.45
N GLN A 25 -6.99 -4.47 4.29
CA GLN A 25 -6.95 -3.54 5.42
C GLN A 25 -6.87 -2.08 4.96
N GLU A 26 -6.19 -1.81 3.85
CA GLU A 26 -6.02 -0.46 3.31
C GLU A 26 -7.35 0.12 2.81
N ALA A 27 -8.26 -0.72 2.32
CA ALA A 27 -9.62 -0.29 1.93
C ALA A 27 -10.42 0.35 3.08
N LEU A 28 -10.16 -0.03 4.34
CA LEU A 28 -10.79 0.60 5.51
C LEU A 28 -10.17 1.95 5.89
N GLU A 29 -9.02 2.30 5.31
CA GLU A 29 -8.37 3.61 5.47
C GLU A 29 -8.64 4.53 4.26
N ALA A 30 -9.21 4.01 3.18
CA ALA A 30 -9.43 4.71 1.91
C ALA A 30 -10.57 5.74 2.01
N HIS A 31 -10.24 6.96 2.42
CA HIS A 31 -11.17 8.09 2.38
C HIS A 31 -10.72 9.11 1.32
N PRO A 32 -11.66 9.84 0.70
CA PRO A 32 -11.33 10.85 -0.29
C PRO A 32 -10.28 11.85 0.21
N ASN A 33 -9.33 12.18 -0.66
CA ASN A 33 -8.20 13.07 -0.40
C ASN A 33 -7.33 12.64 0.79
N THR A 34 -7.23 11.34 1.06
CA THR A 34 -6.30 10.79 2.04
C THR A 34 -5.39 9.76 1.39
N ASN A 35 -4.18 9.64 1.90
CA ASN A 35 -3.13 8.77 1.37
C ASN A 35 -2.53 7.94 2.51
N ARG A 36 -3.29 6.97 3.01
CA ARG A 36 -2.97 6.18 4.21
C ARG A 36 -2.57 4.76 3.83
N LEU A 37 -1.28 4.52 3.67
CA LEU A 37 -0.77 3.23 3.22
C LEU A 37 -0.50 2.27 4.37
N VAL A 38 -1.10 1.09 4.34
CA VAL A 38 -0.88 0.02 5.33
C VAL A 38 0.42 -0.71 4.96
N LEU A 39 1.55 -0.18 5.40
CA LEU A 39 2.87 -0.70 5.02
C LEU A 39 3.74 -1.08 6.23
N ASN A 40 3.54 -0.47 7.42
CA ASN A 40 4.43 -0.70 8.56
C ASN A 40 4.53 -2.18 9.00
N LYS A 41 3.46 -2.95 8.85
CA LYS A 41 3.43 -4.39 9.17
C LYS A 41 3.64 -5.31 7.96
N ARG A 42 3.68 -4.76 6.73
CA ARG A 42 3.72 -5.54 5.48
C ARG A 42 5.14 -5.74 5.01
N LYS A 43 5.89 -6.62 5.68
CA LYS A 43 7.34 -6.81 5.42
C LYS A 43 7.66 -8.08 4.59
N GLY A 44 6.67 -8.92 4.36
CA GLY A 44 6.86 -10.21 3.66
C GLY A 44 7.39 -10.08 2.24
N PHE A 45 7.02 -9.02 1.52
CA PHE A 45 7.53 -8.79 0.16
C PHE A 45 9.01 -8.39 0.15
N ILE A 46 9.49 -7.67 1.18
CA ILE A 46 10.91 -7.34 1.35
C ILE A 46 11.70 -8.60 1.67
N LYS A 47 11.18 -9.44 2.58
CA LYS A 47 11.78 -10.75 2.88
C LYS A 47 11.94 -11.59 1.61
N LEU A 48 10.88 -11.70 0.81
CA LEU A 48 10.92 -12.44 -0.45
C LEU A 48 11.91 -11.83 -1.45
N ALA A 49 11.93 -10.51 -1.57
CA ALA A 49 12.85 -9.83 -2.46
C ALA A 49 14.33 -10.07 -2.08
N LEU A 50 14.64 -10.09 -0.77
CA LEU A 50 15.97 -10.43 -0.26
C LEU A 50 16.32 -11.90 -0.52
N GLU A 51 15.41 -12.84 -0.30
CA GLU A 51 15.66 -14.27 -0.57
C GLU A 51 15.90 -14.54 -2.05
N SER A 52 15.18 -13.84 -2.93
CA SER A 52 15.27 -14.02 -4.38
C SER A 52 16.35 -13.15 -5.04
N GLY A 53 16.80 -12.07 -4.40
CA GLY A 53 17.73 -11.10 -4.97
C GLY A 53 17.13 -10.28 -6.13
N VAL A 54 15.81 -10.08 -6.13
CA VAL A 54 15.11 -9.34 -7.19
C VAL A 54 15.09 -7.84 -6.89
N LYS A 55 14.96 -7.03 -7.95
CA LYS A 55 14.75 -5.59 -7.80
C LYS A 55 13.29 -5.31 -7.42
N VAL A 56 13.09 -4.34 -6.53
CA VAL A 56 11.75 -3.87 -6.13
C VAL A 56 11.50 -2.49 -6.72
N VAL A 57 10.41 -2.32 -7.46
CA VAL A 57 10.04 -1.04 -8.07
C VAL A 57 8.84 -0.45 -7.30
N PRO A 58 8.99 0.69 -6.61
CA PRO A 58 7.85 1.35 -5.97
C PRO A 58 6.95 1.98 -7.03
N VAL A 59 5.64 1.72 -6.94
CA VAL A 59 4.60 2.32 -7.77
C VAL A 59 3.57 2.96 -6.85
N TYR A 60 3.10 4.15 -7.22
CA TYR A 60 2.11 4.89 -6.44
C TYR A 60 1.00 5.44 -7.33
N HIS A 61 -0.24 5.37 -6.83
CA HIS A 61 -1.43 5.85 -7.52
C HIS A 61 -2.05 7.01 -6.72
N PHE A 62 -1.95 8.23 -7.24
CA PHE A 62 -2.65 9.39 -6.69
C PHE A 62 -4.11 9.36 -7.11
N GLY A 63 -5.00 9.77 -6.20
CA GLY A 63 -6.44 9.91 -6.48
C GLY A 63 -7.25 8.61 -6.37
N GLU A 64 -6.62 7.46 -6.14
CA GLU A 64 -7.32 6.17 -6.02
C GLU A 64 -8.40 6.20 -4.91
N THR A 65 -8.11 6.86 -3.79
CA THR A 65 -9.06 7.00 -2.67
C THR A 65 -10.27 7.88 -2.98
N ASN A 66 -10.26 8.60 -4.11
CA ASN A 66 -11.40 9.41 -4.55
C ASN A 66 -12.42 8.60 -5.37
N MET A 67 -12.09 7.38 -5.80
CA MET A 67 -12.98 6.55 -6.62
C MET A 67 -14.22 6.10 -5.85
N PHE A 68 -14.14 6.01 -4.53
CA PHE A 68 -15.24 5.59 -3.67
C PHE A 68 -15.34 6.50 -2.45
N THR A 69 -16.58 6.74 -1.99
CA THR A 69 -16.83 7.34 -0.68
C THR A 69 -17.38 6.29 0.25
N GLN A 70 -17.00 6.35 1.53
CA GLN A 70 -17.47 5.43 2.56
C GLN A 70 -17.86 6.17 3.83
N VAL A 71 -18.73 5.54 4.63
CA VAL A 71 -19.12 6.05 5.95
C VAL A 71 -17.87 6.28 6.81
N ALA A 72 -17.84 7.40 7.54
CA ALA A 72 -16.76 7.70 8.46
C ALA A 72 -16.64 6.58 9.53
N ASN A 73 -15.47 5.95 9.59
CA ASN A 73 -15.15 4.86 10.48
C ASN A 73 -13.81 5.12 11.21
N PRO A 74 -13.72 6.21 12.01
CA PRO A 74 -12.48 6.56 12.70
C PRO A 74 -12.03 5.41 13.61
N ARG A 75 -10.71 5.24 13.77
CA ARG A 75 -10.14 4.23 14.68
C ARG A 75 -10.68 4.43 16.10
N GLY A 76 -11.15 3.35 16.72
CA GLY A 76 -11.82 3.37 18.02
C GLY A 76 -13.35 3.48 17.96
N SER A 77 -13.94 3.79 16.80
CA SER A 77 -15.41 3.73 16.65
C SER A 77 -15.94 2.30 16.69
N MET A 78 -17.20 2.13 17.11
CA MET A 78 -17.86 0.82 17.11
C MET A 78 -17.88 0.18 15.71
N LEU A 79 -18.16 0.99 14.68
CA LEU A 79 -18.15 0.54 13.28
C LEU A 79 -16.78 -0.01 12.90
N ARG A 80 -15.70 0.74 13.22
CA ARG A 80 -14.34 0.30 12.90
C ARG A 80 -13.93 -0.96 13.63
N SER A 81 -14.28 -1.07 14.92
CA SER A 81 -14.02 -2.27 15.72
C SER A 81 -14.72 -3.51 15.14
N PHE A 82 -15.96 -3.35 14.69
CA PHE A 82 -16.70 -4.43 14.03
C PHE A 82 -16.09 -4.82 12.68
N GLN A 83 -15.74 -3.83 11.84
CA GLN A 83 -15.07 -4.07 10.56
C GLN A 83 -13.71 -4.78 10.74
N GLU A 84 -12.92 -4.38 11.74
CA GLU A 84 -11.65 -5.04 12.06
C GLU A 84 -11.83 -6.46 12.59
N PHE A 85 -12.87 -6.70 13.40
CA PHE A 85 -13.24 -8.05 13.84
C PHE A 85 -13.61 -8.94 12.65
N LEU A 86 -14.44 -8.45 11.73
CA LEU A 86 -14.79 -9.20 10.52
C LEU A 86 -13.58 -9.44 9.63
N LEU A 87 -12.74 -8.44 9.41
CA LEU A 87 -11.52 -8.58 8.59
C LEU A 87 -10.59 -9.67 9.14
N ARG A 88 -10.43 -9.74 10.47
CA ARG A 88 -9.63 -10.78 11.13
C ARG A 88 -10.22 -12.18 10.96
N ARG A 89 -11.55 -12.29 10.85
CA ARG A 89 -12.26 -13.58 10.77
C ARG A 89 -12.50 -14.06 9.34
N LEU A 90 -12.73 -13.14 8.41
CA LEU A 90 -13.22 -13.44 7.06
C LEU A 90 -12.27 -13.01 5.93
N THR A 91 -11.13 -12.37 6.26
CA THR A 91 -10.05 -12.00 5.32
C THR A 91 -10.39 -10.92 4.27
N PHE A 92 -11.67 -10.64 4.02
CA PHE A 92 -12.14 -9.52 3.20
C PHE A 92 -12.54 -8.31 4.06
N SER A 93 -12.35 -7.11 3.53
CA SER A 93 -12.83 -5.87 4.15
C SER A 93 -14.21 -5.50 3.65
N THR A 94 -14.98 -4.85 4.50
CA THR A 94 -16.35 -4.39 4.23
C THR A 94 -16.48 -2.89 4.47
N PRO A 95 -15.85 -2.04 3.65
CA PRO A 95 -16.13 -0.61 3.68
C PRO A 95 -17.62 -0.39 3.33
N LEU A 96 -18.31 0.44 4.11
CA LEU A 96 -19.70 0.79 3.84
C LEU A 96 -19.73 1.96 2.86
N LEU A 97 -19.86 1.64 1.57
CA LEU A 97 -19.78 2.61 0.47
C LEU A 97 -21.03 3.49 0.41
N THR A 98 -20.83 4.80 0.37
CA THR A 98 -21.90 5.80 0.16
C THR A 98 -22.00 6.25 -1.30
N SER A 99 -20.96 6.03 -2.12
CA SER A 99 -20.95 6.27 -3.57
C SER A 99 -21.64 5.17 -4.39
N GLY A 100 -22.10 4.09 -3.76
CA GLY A 100 -22.51 2.87 -4.45
C GLY A 100 -21.33 1.96 -4.81
N VAL A 101 -21.61 0.86 -5.52
CA VAL A 101 -20.64 -0.20 -5.85
C VAL A 101 -19.82 0.06 -7.12
N ILE A 102 -20.20 1.08 -7.90
CA ILE A 102 -19.51 1.47 -9.12
C ILE A 102 -18.54 2.61 -8.78
N PRO A 103 -17.27 2.54 -9.20
CA PRO A 103 -16.32 3.61 -8.95
C PRO A 103 -16.72 4.90 -9.67
N MET A 104 -16.50 6.02 -9.00
CA MET A 104 -16.65 7.35 -9.58
C MET A 104 -15.51 7.63 -10.58
N SER A 105 -15.83 8.39 -11.63
CA SER A 105 -14.83 8.85 -12.60
C SER A 105 -14.01 10.00 -11.98
N THR A 106 -12.85 9.67 -11.42
CA THR A 106 -11.92 10.63 -10.84
C THR A 106 -10.56 10.54 -11.52
N PRO A 107 -9.80 11.65 -11.60
CA PRO A 107 -8.43 11.61 -12.11
C PRO A 107 -7.55 10.66 -11.29
N ILE A 108 -6.71 9.89 -11.97
CA ILE A 108 -5.71 9.02 -11.34
C ILE A 108 -4.36 9.32 -11.99
N LEU A 109 -3.35 9.62 -11.18
CA LEU A 109 -1.98 9.76 -11.64
C LEU A 109 -1.16 8.59 -11.10
N THR A 110 -0.63 7.76 -12.00
CA THR A 110 0.27 6.66 -11.64
C THR A 110 1.71 7.09 -11.86
N VAL A 111 2.53 6.95 -10.82
CA VAL A 111 3.97 7.24 -10.89
C VAL A 111 4.77 5.99 -10.56
N ILE A 112 5.87 5.80 -11.28
CA ILE A 112 6.75 4.64 -11.17
C ILE A 112 8.12 5.15 -10.73
N GLY A 113 8.62 4.63 -9.62
CA GLY A 113 9.92 5.00 -9.07
C GLY A 113 11.08 4.19 -9.65
N ALA A 114 12.29 4.53 -9.23
CA ALA A 114 13.49 3.82 -9.63
C ALA A 114 13.54 2.40 -9.04
N PRO A 115 14.07 1.39 -9.77
CA PRO A 115 14.27 0.06 -9.23
C PRO A 115 15.25 0.05 -8.05
N LEU A 116 14.84 -0.57 -6.93
CA LEU A 116 15.67 -0.79 -5.75
C LEU A 116 16.33 -2.16 -5.83
N SER A 117 17.66 -2.18 -5.88
CA SER A 117 18.44 -3.43 -5.87
C SER A 117 18.65 -3.90 -4.44
N PHE A 118 18.23 -5.13 -4.15
CA PHE A 118 18.46 -5.79 -2.85
C PHE A 118 19.47 -6.94 -3.00
N PRO A 119 20.33 -7.17 -2.00
CA PRO A 119 21.22 -8.33 -2.02
C PRO A 119 20.42 -9.63 -1.89
N LYS A 120 20.96 -10.72 -2.44
CA LYS A 120 20.41 -12.06 -2.24
C LYS A 120 20.88 -12.62 -0.89
N ILE A 121 19.98 -12.77 0.06
CA ILE A 121 20.23 -13.32 1.40
C ILE A 121 19.30 -14.51 1.61
N ALA A 122 19.84 -15.74 1.69
CA ALA A 122 19.02 -16.95 1.74
C ALA A 122 18.10 -17.03 2.99
N SER A 123 18.54 -16.45 4.11
CA SER A 123 17.78 -16.36 5.35
C SER A 123 17.98 -14.98 5.99
N PRO A 124 17.27 -13.94 5.51
CA PRO A 124 17.45 -12.59 6.00
C PRO A 124 17.02 -12.47 7.46
N SER A 125 17.81 -11.73 8.26
CA SER A 125 17.47 -11.44 9.65
C SER A 125 16.30 -10.46 9.74
N VAL A 126 15.77 -10.26 10.96
CA VAL A 126 14.74 -9.23 11.18
C VAL A 126 15.32 -7.85 10.86
N GLU A 127 16.57 -7.60 11.25
CA GLU A 127 17.30 -6.36 11.04
C GLU A 127 17.52 -6.07 9.54
N ASP A 128 17.83 -7.10 8.75
CA ASP A 128 17.91 -6.99 7.29
C ASP A 128 16.58 -6.53 6.72
N ILE A 129 15.50 -7.22 7.10
CA ILE A 129 14.14 -6.91 6.63
C ILE A 129 13.75 -5.48 7.00
N GLU A 130 13.99 -5.04 8.25
CA GLU A 130 13.70 -3.66 8.67
C GLU A 130 14.49 -2.64 7.85
N THR A 131 15.78 -2.90 7.63
CA THR A 131 16.67 -2.00 6.89
C THR A 131 16.19 -1.80 5.46
N TYR A 132 15.89 -2.88 4.73
CA TYR A 132 15.45 -2.78 3.34
C TYR A 132 13.99 -2.33 3.22
N HIS A 133 13.16 -2.62 4.20
CA HIS A 133 11.81 -2.07 4.29
C HIS A 133 11.84 -0.55 4.52
N ALA A 134 12.74 -0.05 5.36
CA ALA A 134 12.95 1.38 5.55
C ALA A 134 13.43 2.05 4.24
N LYS A 135 14.35 1.42 3.51
CA LYS A 135 14.76 1.90 2.17
C LYS A 135 13.59 1.98 1.19
N TYR A 136 12.73 0.96 1.15
CA TYR A 136 11.53 0.97 0.32
C TYR A 136 10.58 2.11 0.72
N LYS A 137 10.29 2.27 2.02
CA LYS A 137 9.44 3.35 2.52
C LYS A 137 9.99 4.73 2.16
N ALA A 138 11.30 4.94 2.31
CA ALA A 138 11.95 6.19 1.95
C ALA A 138 11.86 6.48 0.44
N ALA A 139 12.06 5.46 -0.40
CA ALA A 139 11.92 5.60 -1.85
C ALA A 139 10.47 5.93 -2.26
N LEU A 140 9.48 5.30 -1.62
CA LEU A 140 8.07 5.57 -1.85
C LEU A 140 7.68 6.98 -1.40
N GLN A 141 8.16 7.41 -0.23
CA GLN A 141 7.96 8.77 0.27
C GLN A 141 8.58 9.81 -0.67
N ALA A 142 9.82 9.60 -1.12
CA ALA A 142 10.47 10.50 -2.06
C ALA A 142 9.73 10.55 -3.41
N LEU A 143 9.22 9.41 -3.89
CA LEU A 143 8.39 9.35 -5.10
C LEU A 143 7.09 10.14 -4.94
N PHE A 144 6.43 10.01 -3.79
CA PHE A 144 5.25 10.81 -3.46
C PHE A 144 5.58 12.30 -3.41
N ASP A 145 6.60 12.68 -2.64
CA ASP A 145 6.98 14.09 -2.45
C ASP A 145 7.34 14.79 -3.76
N LYS A 146 7.95 14.06 -4.69
CA LYS A 146 8.27 14.57 -6.02
C LYS A 146 7.03 14.92 -6.84
N HIS A 147 5.94 14.17 -6.69
CA HIS A 147 4.76 14.26 -7.56
C HIS A 147 3.50 14.79 -6.86
N LYS A 148 3.53 15.00 -5.54
CA LYS A 148 2.35 15.42 -4.78
C LYS A 148 1.75 16.75 -5.24
N HIS A 149 2.58 17.66 -5.76
CA HIS A 149 2.14 18.94 -6.29
C HIS A 149 1.67 18.87 -7.75
N ASP A 150 1.92 17.76 -8.45
CA ASP A 150 1.37 17.52 -9.79
C ASP A 150 -0.12 17.13 -9.71
N PHE A 151 -0.57 16.65 -8.55
CA PHE A 151 -1.92 16.12 -8.34
C PHE A 151 -2.74 16.88 -7.28
N TYR A 152 -2.13 17.26 -6.16
CA TYR A 152 -2.83 17.92 -5.05
C TYR A 152 -2.48 19.41 -4.94
N THR A 153 -3.48 20.21 -4.56
CA THR A 153 -3.27 21.60 -4.18
C THR A 153 -2.59 21.69 -2.81
N PRO A 154 -1.90 22.81 -2.50
CA PRO A 154 -1.32 23.03 -1.18
C PRO A 154 -2.34 22.89 -0.03
N ASP A 155 -3.59 23.28 -0.26
CA ASP A 155 -4.65 23.17 0.75
C ASP A 155 -5.10 21.73 0.96
N GLN A 156 -5.20 20.92 -0.10
CA GLN A 156 -5.48 19.48 0.03
C GLN A 156 -4.38 18.76 0.83
N LEU A 157 -3.11 19.09 0.58
CA LEU A 157 -1.98 18.52 1.31
C LEU A 157 -2.03 18.87 2.80
N LYS A 158 -2.32 20.13 3.14
CA LYS A 158 -2.52 20.57 4.55
C LYS A 158 -3.71 19.87 5.21
N ASN A 159 -4.74 19.54 4.44
CA ASN A 159 -6.00 18.97 4.93
C ASN A 159 -6.06 17.43 4.87
N GLY A 160 -4.91 16.76 4.79
CA GLY A 160 -4.83 15.30 4.98
C GLY A 160 -4.47 14.48 3.73
N ALA A 161 -4.25 15.13 2.59
CA ALA A 161 -3.77 14.45 1.38
C ALA A 161 -2.27 14.15 1.42
N ASP A 162 -1.53 14.57 2.44
CA ASP A 162 -0.13 14.15 2.59
C ASP A 162 -0.01 12.65 2.90
N LEU A 163 1.09 12.03 2.45
CA LEU A 163 1.30 10.59 2.60
C LEU A 163 1.48 10.21 4.08
N ARG A 164 0.74 9.18 4.52
CA ARG A 164 0.85 8.62 5.85
C ARG A 164 1.03 7.12 5.78
N ILE A 165 2.19 6.64 6.21
CA ILE A 165 2.44 5.21 6.33
C ILE A 165 1.89 4.73 7.68
N VAL A 166 0.85 3.90 7.64
CA VAL A 166 0.14 3.36 8.80
C VAL A 166 0.43 1.88 9.04
N ALA A 167 -0.03 1.43 10.20
CA ALA A 167 0.04 0.05 10.69
C ALA A 167 -1.09 -0.83 10.17
#